data_AF-A0A1H7CR27-F1
#
_entry.id   AF-A0A1H7CR27-F1
#
_cell.length_a   1.000
_cell.length_b   1.000
_cell.length_c   1.000
_cell.angle_alpha   90.00
_cell.angle_beta   90.00
_cell.angle_gamma   90.00
#
_symmetry.space_group_name_H-M   'P 1'
#
loop_
_entity.id
_entity.type
_entity.pdbx_description
1 polymer ?
#
loop_
_entity_poly.entity_id
_entity_poly.type
_entity_poly.pdbx_seq_one_letter_code
_entity_poly.pdbx_strand_id
1 'polypeptide(L)'
;MHIDPAIIAARAEVARLTRYIARREDFLDALDWHALSDDTARQSAMLDELLAGDLADAILHRDWLEERAGDGHTQVVGVLRFEPRPRPWHAEWNTLAA
;
A
#
# COMPACT_ATOMS: atom_id res chain seq x y z
N MET A 1 21.10 3.78 6.98
CA MET A 1 20.07 4.83 7.12
C MET A 1 19.73 4.92 8.60
N HIS A 2 19.56 6.12 9.16
CA HIS A 2 19.15 6.25 10.56
C HIS A 2 17.76 5.64 10.75
N ILE A 3 17.53 4.97 11.89
CA ILE A 3 16.29 4.22 12.12
C ILE A 3 15.06 5.12 12.30
N ASP A 4 15.18 6.28 12.97
CA ASP A 4 14.01 7.15 13.20
C ASP A 4 13.36 7.68 11.90
N PRO A 5 14.11 8.23 10.92
CA PRO A 5 13.52 8.59 9.63
C PRO A 5 12.88 7.41 8.89
N ALA A 6 13.43 6.20 9.06
CA ALA A 6 12.88 4.98 8.48
C ALA A 6 11.53 4.63 9.09
N ILE A 7 11.42 4.70 10.42
CA ILE A 7 10.16 4.45 11.15
C ILE A 7 9.11 5.48 10.75
N ILE A 8 9.48 6.77 10.64
CA ILE A 8 8.56 7.83 10.20
C ILE A 8 8.03 7.52 8.80
N ALA A 9 8.90 7.13 7.86
CA ALA A 9 8.50 6.77 6.52
C ALA A 9 7.59 5.53 6.49
N ALA A 10 7.92 4.49 7.24
CA ALA A 10 7.12 3.26 7.33
C ALA A 10 5.73 3.51 7.94
N ARG A 11 5.63 4.34 8.99
CA ARG A 11 4.34 4.76 9.56
C ARG A 11 3.50 5.55 8.58
N ALA A 12 4.13 6.49 7.87
CA ALA A 12 3.45 7.28 6.85
C ALA A 12 2.93 6.40 5.70
N GLU A 13 3.67 5.34 5.35
CA GLU A 13 3.28 4.37 4.33
C GLU A 13 2.06 3.55 4.74
N VAL A 14 2.10 2.93 5.92
CA VAL A 14 0.93 2.19 6.47
C VAL A 14 -0.30 3.09 6.46
N ALA A 15 -0.16 4.33 6.96
CA ALA A 15 -1.28 5.27 7.00
C ALA A 15 -1.79 5.66 5.60
N ARG A 16 -0.92 5.75 4.60
CA ARG A 16 -1.30 6.03 3.20
C ARG A 16 -2.05 4.86 2.59
N LEU A 17 -1.55 3.63 2.73
CA LEU A 17 -2.20 2.42 2.21
C LEU A 17 -3.56 2.20 2.86
N THR A 18 -3.65 2.31 4.19
CA THR A 18 -4.94 2.19 4.91
C THR A 18 -5.97 3.20 4.40
N ARG A 19 -5.59 4.47 4.21
CA ARG A 19 -6.52 5.49 3.69
C ARG A 19 -6.93 5.22 2.25
N TYR A 20 -6.02 4.73 1.43
CA TYR A 20 -6.33 4.40 0.04
C TYR A 20 -7.30 3.22 -0.05
N ILE A 21 -7.05 2.14 0.70
CA ILE A 21 -7.92 0.97 0.77
C ILE A 21 -9.32 1.37 1.24
N ALA A 22 -9.43 2.14 2.34
CA ALA A 22 -10.73 2.60 2.83
C ALA A 22 -11.51 3.43 1.79
N ARG A 23 -10.85 4.38 1.12
CA ARG A 23 -11.50 5.17 0.06
C ARG A 23 -11.94 4.29 -1.11
N ARG A 24 -11.15 3.27 -1.43
CA ARG A 24 -11.44 2.33 -2.50
C ARG A 24 -12.64 1.45 -2.14
N GLU A 25 -12.71 0.96 -0.91
CA GLU A 25 -13.87 0.22 -0.38
C GLU A 25 -15.14 1.08 -0.49
N ASP A 26 -15.10 2.33 -0.01
CA ASP A 26 -16.23 3.26 -0.13
C ASP A 26 -16.67 3.47 -1.59
N PHE A 27 -15.70 3.60 -2.52
CA PHE A 27 -15.97 3.75 -3.94
C PHE A 27 -16.61 2.49 -4.55
N LEU A 28 -16.10 1.32 -4.20
CA LEU A 28 -16.60 0.04 -4.68
C LEU A 28 -18.00 -0.28 -4.16
N ASP A 29 -18.29 0.09 -2.91
CA ASP A 29 -19.62 -0.07 -2.31
C ASP A 29 -20.67 0.80 -3.01
N ALA A 30 -20.26 1.97 -3.52
CA ALA A 30 -21.13 2.88 -4.28
C ALA A 30 -21.25 2.51 -5.78
N LEU A 31 -20.46 1.54 -6.26
CA LEU A 31 -20.37 1.21 -7.68
C LEU A 31 -21.51 0.28 -8.12
N ASP A 32 -22.13 0.59 -9.26
CA ASP A 32 -23.07 -0.34 -9.89
C ASP A 32 -22.31 -1.46 -10.62
N TRP A 33 -22.07 -2.55 -9.90
CA TRP A 33 -21.33 -3.71 -10.41
C TRP A 33 -22.00 -4.37 -11.64
N HIS A 34 -23.31 -4.24 -11.80
CA HIS A 34 -24.03 -4.81 -12.95
C HIS A 34 -23.78 -4.03 -14.24
N ALA A 35 -23.29 -2.79 -14.15
CA ALA A 35 -22.90 -1.97 -15.29
C ALA A 35 -21.45 -2.24 -15.75
N LEU A 36 -20.68 -3.04 -15.00
CA LEU A 36 -19.28 -3.36 -15.33
C LEU A 36 -19.16 -4.65 -16.14
N SER A 37 -18.07 -4.78 -16.88
CA SER A 37 -17.69 -6.06 -17.47
C SER A 37 -17.13 -7.01 -16.41
N ASP A 38 -17.30 -8.32 -16.63
CA ASP A 38 -16.71 -9.37 -15.78
C ASP A 38 -15.19 -9.19 -15.62
N ASP A 39 -14.50 -8.72 -16.66
CA ASP A 39 -13.07 -8.46 -16.60
C ASP A 39 -12.71 -7.31 -15.65
N THR A 40 -13.51 -6.24 -15.65
CA THR A 40 -13.33 -5.10 -14.73
C THR A 40 -13.62 -5.51 -13.28
N ALA A 41 -14.65 -6.33 -13.07
CA ALA A 41 -14.95 -6.87 -11.76
C ALA A 41 -13.81 -7.77 -11.23
N ARG A 42 -13.29 -8.65 -12.09
CA ARG A 42 -12.14 -9.51 -11.77
C ARG A 42 -10.86 -8.72 -11.49
N GLN A 43 -10.53 -7.73 -12.31
CA GLN A 43 -9.36 -6.86 -12.09
C GLN A 43 -9.47 -6.10 -10.76
N SER A 44 -10.67 -5.64 -10.42
CA SER A 44 -10.94 -4.99 -9.14
C SER A 44 -10.67 -5.93 -7.96
N ALA A 45 -11.19 -7.16 -8.00
CA ALA A 45 -10.95 -8.15 -6.93
C ALA A 45 -9.46 -8.51 -6.79
N MET A 46 -8.73 -8.69 -7.91
CA MET A 46 -7.29 -8.96 -7.87
C MET A 46 -6.49 -7.80 -7.27
N LEU A 47 -6.92 -6.55 -7.50
CA LEU A 47 -6.29 -5.40 -6.89
C LEU A 47 -6.47 -5.39 -5.36
N ASP A 48 -7.58 -5.88 -4.83
CA ASP A 48 -7.82 -5.93 -3.39
C ASP A 48 -6.88 -6.91 -2.69
N GLU A 49 -6.60 -8.06 -3.30
CA GLU A 49 -5.60 -9.03 -2.81
C GLU A 49 -4.18 -8.43 -2.79
N LEU A 50 -3.82 -7.70 -3.85
CA LEU A 50 -2.54 -6.97 -3.90
C LEU A 50 -2.49 -5.85 -2.85
N LEU A 51 -3.63 -5.17 -2.67
CA LEU A 51 -3.99 -4.24 -1.60
C LEU A 51 -3.54 -4.73 -0.22
N ALA A 52 -4.13 -5.86 0.14
CA ALA A 52 -3.94 -6.53 1.41
C ALA A 52 -2.49 -6.98 1.60
N GLY A 53 -1.86 -7.51 0.55
CA GLY A 53 -0.45 -7.91 0.58
C GLY A 53 0.49 -6.72 0.84
N ASP A 54 0.31 -5.61 0.12
CA ASP A 54 1.11 -4.40 0.31
C ASP A 54 0.96 -3.83 1.72
N LEU A 55 -0.28 -3.80 2.25
CA LEU A 55 -0.53 -3.33 3.61
C LEU A 55 0.12 -4.24 4.65
N ALA A 56 0.01 -5.55 4.49
CA ALA A 56 0.64 -6.52 5.38
C ALA A 56 2.17 -6.36 5.39
N ASP A 57 2.80 -6.25 4.22
CA ASP A 57 4.24 -6.03 4.08
C ASP A 57 4.67 -4.70 4.72
N ALA A 58 3.90 -3.62 4.53
CA ALA A 58 4.19 -2.32 5.13
C ALA A 58 4.10 -2.35 6.66
N ILE A 59 3.11 -3.05 7.21
CA ILE A 59 2.95 -3.26 8.66
C ILE A 59 4.13 -4.06 9.21
N LEU A 60 4.47 -5.18 8.58
CA LEU A 60 5.61 -6.02 8.99
C LEU A 60 6.92 -5.23 8.96
N HIS A 61 7.12 -4.39 7.95
CA HIS A 61 8.31 -3.56 7.85
C HIS A 61 8.38 -2.51 8.96
N ARG A 62 7.25 -1.83 9.25
CA ARG A 62 7.15 -0.90 10.38
C ARG A 62 7.47 -1.60 11.69
N ASP A 63 6.84 -2.73 11.95
CA ASP A 63 6.99 -3.45 13.22
C ASP A 63 8.43 -3.93 13.40
N TRP A 64 9.05 -4.44 12.34
CA TRP A 64 10.46 -4.79 12.34
C TRP A 64 11.38 -3.61 12.66
N LEU A 65 11.11 -2.41 12.10
CA LEU A 65 11.90 -1.22 12.41
C LEU A 65 11.71 -0.76 13.87
N GLU A 66 10.49 -0.82 14.38
CA GLU A 66 10.17 -0.43 15.76
C GLU A 66 10.79 -1.40 16.77
N GLU A 67 10.76 -2.71 16.50
CA GLU A 67 11.46 -3.73 17.28
C GLU A 67 12.96 -3.44 17.33
N ARG A 68 13.59 -3.18 16.18
CA ARG A 68 15.03 -2.89 16.12
C ARG A 68 15.41 -1.62 16.86
N ALA A 69 14.57 -0.59 16.82
CA ALA A 69 14.78 0.61 17.63
C ALA A 69 14.68 0.29 19.13
N GLY A 70 13.72 -0.56 19.53
CA GLY A 70 13.57 -1.05 20.90
C GLY A 70 14.79 -1.83 21.40
N ASP A 71 15.43 -2.61 20.52
CA ASP A 71 16.68 -3.34 20.78
C ASP A 71 17.93 -2.44 20.83
N GLY A 72 17.79 -1.13 20.61
CA GLY A 72 18.88 -0.17 20.65
C GLY A 72 19.67 -0.04 19.33
N HIS A 73 19.17 -0.59 18.22
CA HIS A 73 19.76 -0.35 16.91
C HIS A 73 19.46 1.07 16.42
N THR A 74 20.49 1.80 16.00
CA THR A 74 20.36 3.18 15.48
C THR A 74 20.49 3.26 13.96
N GLN A 75 20.91 2.17 13.32
CA GLN A 75 21.18 2.09 11.89
C GLN A 75 20.47 0.89 11.29
N VAL A 76 19.95 1.09 10.09
CA VAL A 76 19.29 0.07 9.27
C VAL A 76 20.09 -0.10 7.97
N VAL A 77 20.39 -1.35 7.62
CA VAL A 77 21.13 -1.73 6.40
C VAL A 77 20.16 -2.40 5.41
N GLY A 78 19.90 -1.73 4.28
CA GLY A 78 18.89 -2.14 3.28
C GLY A 78 17.44 -2.06 3.80
N VAL A 79 16.38 -2.21 3.02
CA VAL A 79 16.08 -1.73 1.66
C VAL A 79 14.94 -0.74 1.86
N LEU A 80 15.04 0.44 1.25
CA LEU A 80 13.88 1.31 1.03
C LEU A 80 12.99 0.59 0.01
N ARG A 81 11.93 -0.08 0.45
CA ARG A 81 10.97 -0.72 -0.46
C ARG A 81 9.56 -0.23 -0.15
N PHE A 82 9.20 0.88 -0.80
CA PHE A 82 8.11 0.87 -1.77
C PHE A 82 8.19 2.17 -2.58
N GLU A 83 9.07 2.16 -3.59
CA GLU A 83 8.60 2.71 -4.86
C GLU A 83 7.54 1.69 -5.29
N PRO A 84 6.26 2.06 -5.50
CA PRO A 84 5.40 1.19 -6.26
C PRO A 84 6.16 1.05 -7.57
N ARG A 85 6.78 -0.12 -7.82
CA ARG A 85 7.29 -0.42 -9.16
C ARG A 85 6.18 -0.01 -10.11
N PRO A 86 6.47 0.54 -11.30
CA PRO A 86 5.43 0.75 -12.29
C PRO A 86 4.72 -0.59 -12.46
N ARG A 87 3.55 -0.72 -11.84
CA ARG A 87 2.76 -1.94 -11.95
C ARG A 87 2.31 -1.88 -13.41
N PRO A 88 2.53 -2.93 -14.21
CA PRO A 88 2.32 -2.88 -15.66
C PRO A 88 0.88 -2.51 -16.08
N TRP A 89 -0.05 -2.39 -15.13
CA TRP A 89 -1.46 -2.06 -15.30
C TRP A 89 -1.85 -0.59 -14.97
N HIS A 90 -0.92 0.30 -14.58
CA HIS A 90 -1.29 1.53 -13.83
C HIS A 90 -0.97 2.90 -14.48
N ALA A 91 -0.87 3.01 -15.81
CA ALA A 91 -0.90 4.34 -16.43
C ALA A 91 -2.34 4.92 -16.46
N GLU A 92 -3.34 4.06 -16.63
CA GLU A 92 -4.72 4.42 -16.98
C GLU A 92 -5.61 4.72 -15.75
N TRP A 93 -5.10 4.46 -14.55
CA TRP A 93 -5.83 4.70 -13.30
C TRP A 93 -5.43 6.03 -12.64
N ASN A 94 -4.33 6.66 -13.08
CA ASN A 94 -4.01 8.06 -12.78
C ASN A 94 -4.92 9.05 -13.54
N THR A 95 -5.57 8.60 -14.61
CA THR A 95 -6.49 9.42 -15.42
C THR A 95 -7.90 9.52 -14.88
N LEU A 96 -8.25 8.80 -13.80
CA LEU A 96 -9.52 8.96 -13.07
C LEU A 96 -9.50 10.15 -12.09
N ALA A 97 -8.40 10.91 -12.04
CA ALA A 97 -8.27 12.14 -11.28
C ALA A 97 -8.40 13.42 -12.16
N ALA A 98 -8.93 13.29 -13.38
CA ALA A 98 -9.22 14.42 -14.28
C ALA A 98 -10.73 14.75 -14.30
#